data_AF-A0AAU8TTY5-F1
#
_entry.id   AF-A0AAU8TTY5-F1
#
_cell.length_a   1.000
_cell.length_b   1.000
_cell.length_c   1.000
_cell.angle_alpha   90.00
_cell.angle_beta   90.00
_cell.angle_gamma   90.00
#
_symmetry.space_group_name_H-M   'P 1'
#
loop_
_entity.id
_entity.type
_entity.pdbx_description
1 polymer ?
#
loop_
_entity_poly.entity_id
_entity_poly.type
_entity_poly.pdbx_seq_one_letter_code
_entity_poly.pdbx_strand_id
1 'polypeptide(L)'
;MQLIYPKAPSNGVQTLRPALQAALQTQGLGRNHSFAAAAPGNIRLSEAYRGYSLTLEDLTHGKGLKDAEVGDWHYLVFADGVTIADAQLADVGGHVEFASLNHGPLAAATVDALKMAEQSPQLQGKTVELRVLFISALHVVAIWLHADSEDVLIPIEPTPKELAVTQLYSEAALLMLLKPAADQARKRFEADTSGLLGS
;
A
#
# COMPACT_ATOMS: atom_id res chain seq x y z
N MET A 1 -8.84 -2.69 18.64
CA MET A 1 -8.38 -3.56 17.55
C MET A 1 -7.03 -4.15 17.92
N GLN A 2 -6.73 -5.39 17.52
CA GLN A 2 -5.40 -5.97 17.55
C GLN A 2 -4.91 -6.12 16.11
N LEU A 3 -3.83 -5.42 15.75
CA LEU A 3 -3.23 -5.53 14.43
C LEU A 3 -2.25 -6.71 14.41
N ILE A 4 -2.41 -7.59 13.43
CA ILE A 4 -1.48 -8.68 13.14
C ILE A 4 -0.86 -8.48 11.76
N TYR A 5 0.27 -9.13 11.55
CA TYR A 5 1.05 -9.05 10.32
C TYR A 5 1.25 -10.46 9.77
N PRO A 6 1.24 -10.64 8.44
CA PRO A 6 1.63 -11.90 7.83
C PRO A 6 3.07 -12.27 8.22
N LYS A 7 3.40 -13.56 8.09
CA LYS A 7 4.77 -14.02 8.35
C LYS A 7 5.74 -13.34 7.39
N ALA A 8 6.58 -12.46 7.94
CA ALA A 8 7.58 -11.72 7.19
C ALA A 8 8.57 -12.67 6.46
N PRO A 9 9.15 -12.23 5.32
CA PRO A 9 10.19 -12.96 4.62
C PRO A 9 11.43 -13.09 5.51
N SER A 10 12.04 -14.28 5.53
CA SER A 10 13.09 -14.65 6.49
C SER A 10 14.35 -13.77 6.42
N ASN A 11 14.64 -13.20 5.26
CA ASN A 11 15.78 -12.31 5.01
C ASN A 11 15.36 -10.85 4.75
N GLY A 12 14.10 -10.45 4.96
CA GLY A 12 13.61 -9.15 4.53
C GLY A 12 14.36 -7.96 5.11
N VAL A 13 14.55 -7.94 6.44
CA VAL A 13 15.30 -6.86 7.12
C VAL A 13 16.77 -6.85 6.72
N GLN A 14 17.36 -8.04 6.53
CA GLN A 14 18.75 -8.20 6.09
C GLN A 14 18.96 -7.68 4.67
N THR A 15 17.98 -7.87 3.79
CA THR A 15 17.97 -7.30 2.44
C THR A 15 17.76 -5.77 2.46
N LEU A 16 16.84 -5.25 3.29
CA LEU A 16 16.51 -3.83 3.32
C LEU A 16 17.60 -2.94 3.91
N ARG A 17 18.26 -3.37 5.00
CA ARG A 17 19.20 -2.48 5.71
C ARG A 17 20.33 -1.93 4.85
N PRO A 18 21.06 -2.75 4.05
CA PRO A 18 22.09 -2.25 3.15
C PRO A 18 21.52 -1.28 2.11
N ALA A 19 20.34 -1.59 1.54
CA ALA A 19 19.69 -0.74 0.55
C ALA A 19 19.30 0.64 1.13
N LEU A 20 18.74 0.67 2.35
CA LEU A 20 18.41 1.90 3.06
C LEU A 20 19.66 2.70 3.42
N GLN A 21 20.74 2.04 3.86
CA GLN A 21 22.01 2.72 4.15
C GLN A 21 22.62 3.33 2.89
N ALA A 22 22.60 2.61 1.76
CA ALA A 22 23.05 3.14 0.48
C ALA A 22 22.17 4.33 0.04
N ALA A 23 20.84 4.20 0.15
CA ALA A 23 19.90 5.28 -0.14
C ALA A 23 20.09 6.51 0.76
N LEU A 24 20.54 6.32 2.01
CA LEU A 24 20.87 7.42 2.90
C LEU A 24 22.07 8.24 2.41
N GLN A 25 23.07 7.56 1.83
CA GLN A 25 24.32 8.15 1.36
C GLN A 25 24.23 8.79 -0.03
N THR A 26 23.27 8.38 -0.85
CA THR A 26 23.12 8.89 -2.23
C THR A 26 22.32 10.20 -2.26
N GLN A 27 22.92 11.32 -2.68
CA GLN A 27 22.14 12.54 -2.97
C GLN A 27 21.38 12.34 -4.28
N GLY A 28 20.09 12.01 -4.19
CA GLY A 28 19.22 11.71 -5.33
C GLY A 28 17.94 12.56 -5.34
N LEU A 29 17.34 12.68 -6.53
CA LEU A 29 16.04 13.35 -6.73
C LEU A 29 14.92 12.54 -6.05
N GLY A 30 13.94 13.23 -5.45
CA GLY A 30 12.77 12.61 -4.82
C GLY A 30 12.94 12.22 -3.34
N ARG A 31 14.09 12.50 -2.71
CA ARG A 31 14.26 12.33 -1.26
C ARG A 31 13.49 13.43 -0.51
N ASN A 32 12.65 13.04 0.44
CA ASN A 32 12.05 14.00 1.37
C ASN A 32 13.09 14.44 2.42
N HIS A 33 12.90 15.64 3.00
CA HIS A 33 13.84 16.21 3.96
C HIS A 33 14.06 15.31 5.19
N SER A 34 12.98 14.69 5.68
CA SER A 34 13.02 13.81 6.85
C SER A 34 13.88 12.56 6.62
N PHE A 35 13.81 11.95 5.44
CA PHE A 35 14.66 10.81 5.07
C PHE A 35 16.11 11.22 4.88
N ALA A 36 16.38 12.39 4.29
CA ALA A 36 17.73 12.89 4.09
C ALA A 36 18.45 13.24 5.41
N ALA A 37 17.70 13.70 6.42
CA ALA A 37 18.22 14.05 7.73
C ALA A 37 18.35 12.85 8.70
N ALA A 38 17.80 11.68 8.34
CA ALA A 38 17.78 10.51 9.22
C ALA A 38 19.19 9.91 9.42
N ALA A 39 19.56 9.67 10.68
CA ALA A 39 20.77 8.92 11.01
C ALA A 39 20.54 7.41 10.81
N PRO A 40 21.44 6.66 10.13
CA PRO A 40 21.26 5.23 9.89
C PRO A 40 20.97 4.39 11.15
N GLY A 41 21.58 4.75 12.30
CA GLY A 41 21.38 4.05 13.57
C GLY A 41 19.99 4.25 14.20
N ASN A 42 19.29 5.31 13.81
CA ASN A 42 17.97 5.66 14.32
C ASN A 42 16.83 5.11 13.45
N ILE A 43 17.15 4.53 12.28
CA ILE A 43 16.15 3.90 11.43
C ILE A 43 15.55 2.69 12.14
N ARG A 44 14.22 2.62 12.11
CA ARG A 44 13.42 1.47 12.54
C ARG A 44 12.49 1.05 11.41
N LEU A 45 12.18 -0.23 11.36
CA LEU A 45 11.27 -0.81 10.38
C LEU A 45 10.03 -1.33 11.11
N SER A 46 8.85 -1.21 10.50
CA SER A 46 7.67 -1.95 10.94
C SER A 46 7.86 -3.46 10.74
N GLU A 47 6.90 -4.23 11.26
CA GLU A 47 6.62 -5.56 10.72
C GLU A 47 6.24 -5.46 9.24
N ALA A 48 6.48 -6.55 8.49
CA ALA A 48 6.16 -6.62 7.07
C ALA A 48 4.65 -6.77 6.87
N TYR A 49 4.09 -6.08 5.89
CA TYR A 49 2.72 -6.31 5.42
C TYR A 49 2.70 -6.48 3.90
N ARG A 50 1.62 -7.06 3.38
CA ARG A 50 1.52 -7.41 1.96
C ARG A 50 0.74 -6.39 1.15
N GLY A 51 1.29 -6.07 -0.02
CA GLY A 51 0.59 -5.41 -1.10
C GLY A 51 -0.26 -6.39 -1.90
N TYR A 52 -1.38 -5.89 -2.39
CA TYR A 52 -2.30 -6.59 -3.26
C TYR A 52 -2.73 -5.65 -4.38
N SER A 53 -3.04 -6.19 -5.55
CA SER A 53 -3.54 -5.39 -6.67
C SER A 53 -4.79 -5.96 -7.29
N LEU A 54 -5.71 -5.05 -7.65
CA LEU A 54 -6.80 -5.34 -8.57
C LEU A 54 -6.57 -4.56 -9.86
N THR A 55 -6.72 -5.24 -10.99
CA THR A 55 -6.59 -4.62 -12.31
C THR A 55 -7.91 -3.97 -12.72
N LEU A 56 -7.84 -3.17 -13.79
CA LEU A 56 -9.04 -2.62 -14.42
C LEU A 56 -9.99 -3.72 -14.91
N GLU A 57 -9.42 -4.79 -15.45
CA GLU A 57 -10.17 -5.94 -15.95
C GLU A 57 -10.92 -6.64 -14.82
N ASP A 58 -10.27 -6.87 -13.68
CA ASP A 58 -10.87 -7.48 -12.49
C ASP A 58 -12.12 -6.70 -12.05
N LEU A 59 -12.01 -5.37 -11.93
CA LEU A 59 -13.12 -4.51 -11.53
C LEU A 59 -14.29 -4.58 -12.52
N THR A 60 -14.00 -4.58 -13.83
CA THR A 60 -15.04 -4.59 -14.86
C THR A 60 -15.77 -5.92 -14.97
N HIS A 61 -15.12 -7.02 -14.59
CA HIS A 61 -15.72 -8.35 -14.49
C HIS A 61 -16.37 -8.62 -13.12
N GLY A 62 -16.38 -7.64 -12.22
CA GLY A 62 -16.99 -7.77 -10.89
C GLY A 62 -16.21 -8.66 -9.92
N LYS A 63 -14.91 -8.84 -10.16
CA LYS A 63 -14.01 -9.49 -9.20
C LYS A 63 -13.76 -8.58 -7.99
N GLY A 64 -13.38 -9.20 -6.88
CA GLY A 64 -13.21 -8.53 -5.59
C GLY A 64 -11.88 -8.83 -4.91
N LEU A 65 -11.75 -8.50 -3.63
CA LEU A 65 -10.55 -8.66 -2.81
C LEU A 65 -10.02 -10.09 -2.79
N LYS A 66 -10.91 -11.09 -2.83
CA LYS A 66 -10.53 -12.51 -2.92
C LYS A 66 -9.76 -12.87 -4.20
N ASP A 67 -9.92 -12.06 -5.24
CA ASP A 67 -9.32 -12.25 -6.56
C ASP A 67 -8.09 -11.33 -6.75
N ALA A 68 -7.74 -10.53 -5.73
CA ALA A 68 -6.61 -9.61 -5.81
C ALA A 68 -5.28 -10.38 -5.88
N GLU A 69 -4.41 -9.92 -6.78
CA GLU A 69 -3.09 -10.51 -6.97
C GLU A 69 -2.16 -10.08 -5.83
N VAL A 70 -1.35 -11.03 -5.35
CA VAL A 70 -0.35 -10.74 -4.31
C VAL A 70 0.80 -9.95 -4.94
N GLY A 71 1.14 -8.82 -4.34
CA GLY A 71 2.26 -7.97 -4.73
C GLY A 71 3.38 -7.97 -3.69
N ASP A 72 4.17 -6.91 -3.73
CA ASP A 72 5.38 -6.75 -2.93
C ASP A 72 5.11 -6.72 -1.42
N TRP A 73 6.16 -7.03 -0.65
CA TRP A 73 6.20 -6.76 0.78
C TRP A 73 6.47 -5.29 1.03
N HIS A 74 5.80 -4.72 2.02
CA HIS A 74 5.99 -3.34 2.45
C HIS A 74 6.52 -3.28 3.88
N TYR A 75 7.40 -2.31 4.10
CA TYR A 75 7.92 -1.93 5.40
C TYR A 75 7.83 -0.41 5.55
N LEU A 76 7.15 0.04 6.60
CA LEU A 76 7.23 1.45 7.00
C LEU A 76 8.60 1.71 7.62
N VAL A 77 9.28 2.75 7.13
CA VAL A 77 10.58 3.18 7.62
C VAL A 77 10.36 4.36 8.55
N PHE A 78 10.85 4.26 9.77
CA PHE A 78 10.73 5.31 10.79
C PHE A 78 12.09 5.90 11.15
N ALA A 79 12.11 7.20 11.43
CA ALA A 79 13.17 7.88 12.14
C ALA A 79 12.55 8.82 13.18
N ASP A 80 13.12 8.83 14.39
CA ASP A 80 12.68 9.69 15.50
C ASP A 80 11.16 9.61 15.78
N GLY A 81 10.58 8.42 15.60
CA GLY A 81 9.16 8.15 15.85
C GLY A 81 8.20 8.58 14.72
N VAL A 82 8.71 9.12 13.62
CA VAL A 82 7.92 9.54 12.46
C VAL A 82 8.24 8.64 11.27
N THR A 83 7.23 8.30 10.46
CA THR A 83 7.45 7.55 9.24
C THR A 83 8.03 8.45 8.15
N ILE A 84 9.07 7.97 7.46
CA ILE A 84 9.86 8.74 6.50
C ILE A 84 9.89 8.13 5.10
N ALA A 85 9.51 6.86 4.97
CA ALA A 85 9.40 6.16 3.69
C ALA A 85 8.57 4.87 3.81
N ASP A 86 8.13 4.36 2.66
CA ASP A 86 7.66 2.98 2.44
C ASP A 86 8.72 2.24 1.62
N ALA A 87 9.29 1.17 2.16
CA ALA A 87 10.28 0.34 1.49
C ALA A 87 9.64 -0.97 1.02
N GLN A 88 9.93 -1.36 -0.22
CA GLN A 88 9.31 -2.50 -0.87
C GLN A 88 10.33 -3.60 -1.18
N LEU A 89 9.91 -4.85 -0.95
CA LEU A 89 10.64 -6.03 -1.39
C LEU A 89 9.79 -6.89 -2.31
N ALA A 90 10.34 -7.26 -3.46
CA ALA A 90 9.70 -8.17 -4.40
C ALA A 90 10.15 -9.61 -4.14
N ASP A 91 9.25 -10.57 -4.35
CA ASP A 91 9.62 -11.98 -4.36
C ASP A 91 10.24 -12.36 -5.72
N VAL A 92 11.49 -12.80 -5.71
CA VAL A 92 12.25 -13.22 -6.88
C VAL A 92 12.77 -14.63 -6.62
N GLY A 93 12.34 -15.63 -7.39
CA GLY A 93 12.91 -16.99 -7.32
C GLY A 93 12.99 -17.61 -5.90
N GLY A 94 11.99 -17.37 -5.05
CA GLY A 94 11.91 -17.91 -3.68
C GLY A 94 12.71 -17.15 -2.62
N HIS A 95 13.27 -15.98 -2.96
CA HIS A 95 13.87 -15.03 -2.02
C HIS A 95 13.29 -13.63 -2.25
N VAL A 96 13.64 -12.68 -1.38
CA VAL A 96 13.22 -11.28 -1.54
C VAL A 96 14.37 -10.37 -1.93
N GLU A 97 14.11 -9.45 -2.85
CA GLU A 97 15.04 -8.43 -3.34
C GLU A 97 14.46 -7.02 -3.12
N PHE A 98 15.32 -6.02 -2.98
CA PHE A 98 14.89 -4.63 -2.88
C PHE A 98 14.23 -4.19 -4.19
N ALA A 99 12.96 -3.77 -4.11
CA ALA A 99 12.19 -3.35 -5.27
C ALA A 99 12.13 -1.83 -5.38
N SER A 100 11.75 -1.15 -4.31
CA SER A 100 11.59 0.30 -4.34
C SER A 100 11.67 0.95 -2.95
N LEU A 101 11.83 2.27 -2.96
CA LEU A 101 11.75 3.12 -1.78
C LEU A 101 10.92 4.36 -2.13
N ASN A 102 9.77 4.52 -1.48
CA ASN A 102 8.85 5.60 -1.73
C ASN A 102 8.87 6.62 -0.58
N HIS A 103 9.17 7.88 -0.90
CA HIS A 103 9.23 9.00 0.06
C HIS A 103 7.96 9.87 0.08
N GLY A 104 6.93 9.47 -0.68
CA GLY A 104 5.68 10.17 -0.84
C GLY A 104 4.72 10.04 0.37
N PRO A 105 3.48 10.53 0.23
CA PRO A 105 2.53 10.62 1.34
C PRO A 105 2.06 9.27 1.87
N LEU A 106 2.23 8.20 1.08
CA LEU A 106 1.72 6.85 1.37
C LEU A 106 2.06 6.39 2.79
N ALA A 107 3.33 6.46 3.19
CA ALA A 107 3.77 5.97 4.49
C ALA A 107 3.08 6.72 5.64
N ALA A 108 2.99 8.05 5.56
CA ALA A 108 2.33 8.88 6.57
C ALA A 108 0.82 8.62 6.59
N ALA A 109 0.19 8.54 5.42
CA ALA A 109 -1.24 8.27 5.29
C ALA A 109 -1.62 6.88 5.82
N THR A 110 -0.76 5.87 5.64
CA THR A 110 -0.91 4.54 6.27
C THR A 110 -0.95 4.66 7.78
N VAL A 111 0.03 5.36 8.39
CA VAL A 111 0.08 5.53 9.85
C VAL A 111 -1.15 6.24 10.38
N ASP A 112 -1.62 7.29 9.70
CA ASP A 112 -2.80 8.03 10.13
C ASP A 112 -4.10 7.23 9.96
N ALA A 113 -4.22 6.43 8.89
CA ALA A 113 -5.32 5.50 8.70
C ALA A 113 -5.37 4.44 9.82
N LEU A 114 -4.21 3.90 10.23
CA LEU A 114 -4.13 2.94 11.33
C LEU A 114 -4.52 3.56 12.67
N LYS A 115 -4.05 4.78 12.98
CA LYS A 115 -4.46 5.50 14.19
C LYS A 115 -5.98 5.72 14.24
N MET A 116 -6.58 6.08 13.10
CA MET A 116 -8.03 6.25 12.99
C MET A 116 -8.76 4.91 13.17
N ALA A 117 -8.28 3.84 12.55
CA ALA A 117 -8.84 2.50 12.67
C ALA A 117 -8.81 1.97 14.11
N GLU A 118 -7.73 2.22 14.86
CA GLU A 118 -7.61 1.85 16.27
C GLU A 118 -8.69 2.50 17.15
N GLN A 119 -9.14 3.70 16.79
CA GLN A 119 -10.18 4.45 17.50
C GLN A 119 -11.61 4.09 17.05
N SER A 120 -11.75 3.25 16.02
CA SER A 120 -13.06 2.90 15.46
C SER A 120 -13.81 1.89 16.34
N PRO A 121 -15.06 2.18 16.75
CA PRO A 121 -15.92 1.20 17.41
C PRO A 121 -16.15 -0.07 16.58
N GLN A 122 -16.17 0.03 15.25
CA GLN A 122 -16.36 -1.12 14.35
C GLN A 122 -15.23 -2.16 14.48
N LEU A 123 -14.02 -1.72 14.86
CA LEU A 123 -12.82 -2.55 14.95
C LEU A 123 -12.43 -2.85 16.40
N GLN A 124 -13.22 -2.41 17.37
CA GLN A 124 -12.99 -2.67 18.78
C GLN A 124 -13.12 -4.17 19.08
N GLY A 125 -12.12 -4.74 19.76
CA GLY A 125 -12.06 -6.17 20.08
C GLY A 125 -11.76 -7.11 18.91
N LYS A 126 -11.63 -6.60 17.68
CA LYS A 126 -11.27 -7.42 16.50
C LYS A 126 -9.78 -7.58 16.34
N THR A 127 -9.37 -8.75 15.85
CA THR A 127 -8.03 -8.99 15.31
C THR A 127 -8.09 -8.82 13.80
N VAL A 128 -7.22 -7.98 13.25
CA VAL A 128 -7.17 -7.70 11.81
C VAL A 128 -5.74 -7.82 11.30
N GLU A 129 -5.56 -8.42 10.14
CA GLU A 129 -4.30 -8.45 9.40
C GLU A 129 -4.14 -7.18 8.57
N LEU A 130 -2.96 -6.56 8.63
CA LEU A 130 -2.62 -5.42 7.79
C LEU A 130 -2.28 -5.86 6.36
N ARG A 131 -2.97 -5.29 5.39
CA ARG A 131 -2.70 -5.37 3.96
C ARG A 131 -2.81 -3.98 3.34
N VAL A 132 -2.30 -3.82 2.12
CA VAL A 132 -2.52 -2.63 1.30
C VAL A 132 -2.99 -3.06 -0.09
N LEU A 133 -4.02 -2.39 -0.60
CA LEU A 133 -4.60 -2.61 -1.91
C LEU A 133 -4.20 -1.48 -2.86
N PHE A 134 -3.75 -1.84 -4.06
CA PHE A 134 -3.45 -0.95 -5.16
C PHE A 134 -4.40 -1.21 -6.33
N ILE A 135 -4.91 -0.13 -6.91
CA ILE A 135 -5.63 -0.16 -8.19
C ILE A 135 -5.02 0.92 -9.06
N SER A 136 -3.85 0.60 -9.62
CA SER A 136 -2.97 1.56 -10.29
C SER A 136 -3.67 2.29 -11.43
N ALA A 137 -4.51 1.58 -12.22
CA ALA A 137 -5.27 2.17 -13.32
C ALA A 137 -6.23 3.28 -12.88
N LEU A 138 -6.61 3.32 -11.60
CA LEU A 138 -7.48 4.33 -11.00
C LEU A 138 -6.75 5.25 -10.02
N HIS A 139 -5.43 5.09 -9.85
CA HIS A 139 -4.61 5.75 -8.84
C HIS A 139 -5.13 5.56 -7.40
N VAL A 140 -5.77 4.43 -7.10
CA VAL A 140 -6.31 4.16 -5.76
C VAL A 140 -5.32 3.34 -4.95
N VAL A 141 -5.13 3.75 -3.69
CA VAL A 141 -4.43 3.00 -2.65
C VAL A 141 -5.30 2.97 -1.40
N ALA A 142 -5.52 1.78 -0.84
CA ALA A 142 -6.29 1.62 0.37
C ALA A 142 -5.60 0.70 1.37
N ILE A 143 -5.63 1.06 2.65
CA ILE A 143 -5.33 0.10 3.71
C ILE A 143 -6.45 -0.92 3.75
N TRP A 144 -6.08 -2.19 3.69
CA TRP A 144 -6.99 -3.31 3.79
C TRP A 144 -6.76 -3.99 5.13
N LEU A 145 -7.72 -3.84 6.03
CA LEU A 145 -7.77 -4.52 7.32
C LEU A 145 -8.60 -5.78 7.16
N HIS A 146 -7.90 -6.91 7.03
CA HIS A 146 -8.52 -8.21 6.81
C HIS A 146 -8.84 -8.89 8.13
N ALA A 147 -10.08 -9.38 8.30
CA ALA A 147 -10.44 -10.23 9.43
C ALA A 147 -11.34 -11.38 8.97
N ASP A 148 -11.37 -12.46 9.75
CA ASP A 148 -12.21 -13.64 9.49
C ASP A 148 -13.70 -13.30 9.30
N SER A 149 -14.16 -12.21 9.92
CA SER A 149 -15.57 -11.78 9.87
C SER A 149 -15.90 -10.85 8.72
N GLU A 150 -15.02 -9.88 8.41
CA GLU A 150 -15.24 -8.89 7.36
C GLU A 150 -13.94 -8.16 7.02
N ASP A 151 -13.85 -7.71 5.76
CA ASP A 151 -12.79 -6.83 5.29
C ASP A 151 -13.21 -5.37 5.41
N VAL A 152 -12.30 -4.53 5.93
CA VAL A 152 -12.47 -3.08 6.01
C VAL A 152 -11.38 -2.39 5.20
N LEU A 153 -11.78 -1.50 4.29
CA LEU A 153 -10.89 -0.74 3.43
C LEU A 153 -10.87 0.73 3.83
N ILE A 154 -9.69 1.34 3.82
CA ILE A 154 -9.48 2.74 4.14
C ILE A 154 -8.70 3.37 2.98
N PRO A 155 -9.37 4.07 2.05
CA PRO A 155 -8.67 4.83 1.02
C PRO A 155 -7.71 5.84 1.67
N ILE A 156 -6.48 5.86 1.19
CA ILE A 156 -5.41 6.74 1.67
C ILE A 156 -4.76 7.47 0.50
N GLU A 157 -4.04 8.56 0.79
CA GLU A 157 -3.22 9.20 -0.23
C GLU A 157 -2.23 8.19 -0.84
N PRO A 158 -2.01 8.22 -2.17
CA PRO A 158 -2.39 9.26 -3.14
C PRO A 158 -3.76 9.07 -3.83
N THR A 159 -4.71 8.32 -3.24
CA THR A 159 -6.06 8.16 -3.81
C THR A 159 -6.72 9.51 -4.15
N PRO A 160 -7.40 9.64 -5.31
CA PRO A 160 -8.15 10.85 -5.65
C PRO A 160 -9.11 11.26 -4.55
N LYS A 161 -9.14 12.57 -4.22
CA LYS A 161 -9.87 13.12 -3.06
C LYS A 161 -11.39 12.96 -3.17
N GLU A 162 -11.89 12.65 -4.36
CA GLU A 162 -13.29 12.35 -4.62
C GLU A 162 -13.73 11.04 -3.93
N LEU A 163 -12.80 10.11 -3.71
CA LEU A 163 -12.98 9.02 -2.75
C LEU A 163 -12.68 9.57 -1.36
N ALA A 164 -13.59 9.39 -0.40
CA ALA A 164 -13.39 9.90 0.94
C ALA A 164 -12.19 9.17 1.59
N VAL A 165 -11.05 9.86 1.58
CA VAL A 165 -9.82 9.40 2.24
C VAL A 165 -10.07 9.35 3.75
N THR A 166 -9.47 8.37 4.45
CA THR A 166 -9.62 8.15 5.91
C THR A 166 -11.04 7.84 6.38
N GLN A 167 -11.88 7.28 5.51
CA GLN A 167 -13.16 6.68 5.88
C GLN A 167 -13.09 5.15 5.77
N LEU A 168 -13.82 4.45 6.64
CA LEU A 168 -13.96 2.99 6.57
C LEU A 168 -15.02 2.62 5.52
N TYR A 169 -14.65 1.70 4.63
CA TYR A 169 -15.52 1.11 3.63
C TYR A 169 -15.57 -0.41 3.80
N SER A 170 -16.73 -1.00 3.53
CA SER A 170 -16.75 -2.42 3.15
C SER A 170 -16.23 -2.57 1.72
N GLU A 171 -15.77 -3.78 1.39
CA GLU A 171 -15.39 -4.13 0.01
C GLU A 171 -16.46 -3.70 -1.00
N ALA A 172 -17.70 -4.15 -0.82
CA ALA A 172 -18.79 -3.88 -1.74
C ALA A 172 -19.05 -2.37 -1.93
N ALA A 173 -18.95 -1.59 -0.85
CA ALA A 173 -19.15 -0.15 -0.92
C ALA A 173 -18.03 0.55 -1.71
N LEU A 174 -16.77 0.19 -1.45
CA LEU A 174 -15.65 0.79 -2.18
C LEU A 174 -15.67 0.40 -3.66
N LEU A 175 -15.83 -0.89 -3.98
CA LEU A 175 -15.83 -1.35 -5.38
C LEU A 175 -16.99 -0.74 -6.19
N MET A 176 -18.16 -0.55 -5.56
CA MET A 176 -19.29 0.14 -6.20
C MET A 176 -18.96 1.59 -6.55
N LEU A 177 -18.23 2.31 -5.69
CA LEU A 177 -17.76 3.68 -5.96
C LEU A 177 -16.71 3.73 -7.07
N LEU A 178 -15.88 2.70 -7.20
CA LEU A 178 -14.82 2.63 -8.21
C LEU A 178 -15.32 2.22 -9.59
N LYS A 179 -16.45 1.51 -9.66
CA LYS A 179 -16.96 0.96 -10.92
C LYS A 179 -17.15 2.01 -12.04
N PRO A 180 -17.72 3.21 -11.80
CA PRO A 180 -17.85 4.21 -12.86
C PRO A 180 -16.49 4.68 -13.42
N ALA A 181 -15.50 4.87 -12.54
CA ALA A 181 -14.15 5.25 -12.95
C ALA A 181 -13.46 4.12 -13.73
N ALA A 182 -13.65 2.86 -13.30
CA ALA A 182 -13.19 1.69 -14.03
C ALA A 182 -13.79 1.59 -15.43
N ASP A 183 -15.12 1.71 -15.55
CA ASP A 183 -15.79 1.66 -16.85
C ASP A 183 -15.35 2.81 -17.77
N GLN A 184 -15.10 4.01 -17.22
CA GLN A 184 -14.58 5.13 -18.01
C GLN A 184 -13.13 4.92 -18.45
N ALA A 185 -12.26 4.44 -17.56
CA ALA A 185 -10.86 4.16 -17.88
C ALA A 185 -10.76 3.07 -18.96
N ARG A 186 -11.59 2.03 -18.87
CA ARG A 186 -11.64 0.95 -19.88
C ARG A 186 -12.05 1.49 -21.24
N LYS A 187 -13.11 2.30 -21.31
CA LYS A 187 -13.53 2.93 -22.57
C LYS A 187 -12.44 3.78 -23.20
N ARG A 188 -11.66 4.51 -22.40
CA ARG A 188 -10.52 5.32 -22.91
C ARG A 188 -9.43 4.42 -23.48
N PHE A 189 -9.14 3.31 -22.82
CA PHE A 189 -8.17 2.33 -23.27
C PHE A 189 -8.61 1.64 -24.58
N GLU A 190 -9.86 1.19 -24.66
CA GLU A 190 -10.42 0.57 -25.87
C GLU A 190 -10.54 1.54 -27.05
N ALA A 191 -10.78 2.82 -26.78
CA ALA A 191 -10.83 3.86 -27.80
C ALA A 191 -9.43 4.33 -28.25
N ASP A 192 -8.35 3.95 -27.54
CA ASP A 192 -7.00 4.27 -27.94
C ASP A 192 -6.54 3.37 -29.09
N THR A 193 -6.73 3.86 -30.31
CA THR A 193 -6.24 3.20 -31.53
C THR A 193 -4.78 3.55 -31.85
N SER A 194 -4.10 4.35 -31.01
CA SER A 194 -2.73 4.79 -31.28
C SER A 194 -1.68 3.73 -30.95
N GLY A 195 -2.04 2.71 -30.16
CA GLY A 195 -1.12 1.67 -29.68
C GLY A 195 -0.10 2.17 -28.66
N LEU A 196 -0.24 3.39 -28.14
CA LEU A 196 0.70 4.00 -27.20
C LEU A 196 0.39 3.64 -25.74
N LEU A 197 -0.84 3.21 -25.43
CA LEU A 197 -1.23 2.81 -24.08
C LEU A 197 -1.34 1.27 -23.91
N GLY A 198 -1.09 0.48 -24.95
CA GLY A 198 -1.23 -0.98 -24.91
C GLY A 198 -0.01 -1.74 -25.39
N SER A 199 0.84 -2.15 -24.45
CA SER A 199 1.71 -3.34 -24.55
C SER A 199 2.06 -3.84 -23.15
#